data_AF-A0A957IMQ4-F1
#
_entry.id   AF-A0A957IMQ4-F1
#
_cell.length_a   1.000
_cell.length_b   1.000
_cell.length_c   1.000
_cell.angle_alpha   90.00
_cell.angle_beta   90.00
_cell.angle_gamma   90.00
#
_symmetry.space_group_name_H-M   'P 1'
#
loop_
_entity.id
_entity.type
_entity.pdbx_description
1 polymer ?
#
loop_
_entity_poly.entity_id
_entity_poly.type
_entity_poly.pdbx_seq_one_letter_code
_entity_poly.pdbx_strand_id
1 'polypeptide(L)'
;MRKTILVLLLVMAVALAACGGSTSEPEVITETVEVTRVVTETQTETVVETVTETIVETVTETVVETVEIVALPAVDPLAVSGDVVAAGSSTVFPLAERMAERFQDEGFDGNITIDSIGSGAGFERFCVAGETDISNASRAIKDSEVESCQAIGREPIEFRVGTDALAVVVSAENDFLTDVTFEQLAAIFSTAETWADV
;
A
#
# COMPACT_ATOMS: atom_id res chain seq x y z
N MET A 1 43.60 16.75 -47.76
CA MET A 1 44.18 15.88 -46.71
C MET A 1 43.66 16.19 -45.30
N ARG A 2 43.67 17.44 -44.81
CA ARG A 2 43.16 17.78 -43.46
C ARG A 2 41.66 17.48 -43.21
N LYS A 3 40.78 17.70 -44.20
CA LYS A 3 39.34 17.42 -44.06
C LYS A 3 39.03 15.91 -44.09
N THR A 4 39.76 15.14 -44.88
CA THR A 4 39.61 13.68 -44.99
C THR A 4 40.03 12.97 -43.70
N ILE A 5 41.09 13.47 -43.04
CA ILE A 5 41.56 12.95 -41.74
C ILE A 5 40.56 13.28 -40.62
N LEU A 6 39.95 14.47 -40.64
CA LEU A 6 38.95 14.84 -39.63
C LEU A 6 37.67 14.01 -39.74
N VAL A 7 37.22 13.70 -40.97
CA VAL A 7 36.07 12.83 -41.22
C VAL A 7 36.38 11.38 -40.83
N LEU A 8 37.60 10.89 -41.08
CA LEU A 8 37.99 9.54 -40.66
C LEU A 8 38.05 9.40 -39.13
N LEU A 9 38.55 10.43 -38.43
CA LEU A 9 38.59 10.45 -36.96
C LEU A 9 37.19 10.55 -36.33
N LEU A 10 36.27 11.29 -36.95
CA LEU A 10 34.88 11.37 -36.47
C LEU A 10 34.13 10.05 -36.66
N VAL A 11 34.35 9.35 -37.78
CA VAL A 11 33.73 8.04 -38.05
C VAL A 11 34.31 6.95 -37.14
N MET A 12 35.60 7.03 -36.80
CA MET A 12 36.24 6.09 -35.87
C MET A 12 35.78 6.31 -34.42
N ALA A 13 35.50 7.55 -34.01
CA ALA A 13 34.96 7.85 -32.68
C ALA A 13 33.52 7.34 -32.48
N VAL A 14 32.70 7.32 -33.53
CA VAL A 14 31.32 6.79 -33.49
C VAL A 14 31.32 5.25 -33.47
N ALA A 15 32.31 4.59 -34.07
CA ALA A 15 32.41 3.13 -34.08
C ALA A 15 32.85 2.52 -32.73
N LEU A 16 33.52 3.28 -31.86
CA LEU A 16 33.96 2.79 -30.53
C LEU A 16 32.88 2.89 -29.43
N ALA A 17 31.72 3.53 -29.70
CA ALA A 17 30.63 3.63 -28.74
C ALA A 17 29.57 2.51 -28.84
N ALA A 18 29.76 1.54 -29.75
CA ALA A 18 28.71 0.57 -30.11
C ALA A 18 28.92 -0.87 -29.58
N CYS A 19 29.79 -1.10 -28.59
CA CYS A 19 29.95 -2.41 -27.97
C CYS A 19 30.06 -2.27 -26.45
N GLY A 20 28.94 -2.46 -25.77
CA GLY A 20 28.87 -2.46 -24.31
C GLY A 20 27.44 -2.65 -23.79
N GLY A 21 26.64 -3.49 -24.45
CA GLY A 21 25.31 -3.88 -23.99
C GLY A 21 25.31 -5.37 -23.67
N SER A 22 25.58 -5.72 -22.41
CA SER A 22 25.26 -7.03 -21.87
C SER A 22 23.84 -6.96 -21.31
N THR A 23 22.86 -7.15 -22.19
CA THR A 23 21.47 -7.33 -21.79
C THR A 23 21.33 -8.75 -21.27
N SER A 24 21.37 -8.94 -19.95
CA SER A 24 20.89 -10.17 -19.33
C SER A 24 19.35 -10.11 -19.29
N GLU A 25 18.71 -10.92 -20.13
CA GLU A 25 17.30 -11.25 -20.00
C GLU A 25 17.02 -11.83 -18.60
N PRO A 26 15.97 -11.39 -17.89
CA PRO A 26 15.58 -12.04 -16.64
C PRO A 26 14.96 -13.40 -16.94
N GLU A 27 15.57 -14.44 -16.39
CA GLU A 27 15.11 -15.82 -16.43
C GLU A 27 13.77 -15.93 -15.69
N VAL A 28 12.70 -16.24 -16.43
CA VAL A 28 11.36 -16.47 -15.88
C VAL A 28 11.33 -17.85 -15.23
N ILE A 29 11.45 -17.88 -13.89
CA ILE A 29 11.25 -19.10 -13.11
C ILE A 29 9.74 -19.32 -12.96
N THR A 30 9.18 -20.17 -13.82
CA THR A 30 7.83 -20.71 -13.64
C THR A 30 7.87 -21.87 -12.66
N GLU A 31 7.71 -21.58 -11.36
CA GLU A 31 7.37 -22.63 -10.38
C GLU A 31 5.85 -22.74 -10.29
N THR A 32 5.32 -23.76 -10.94
CA THR A 32 3.92 -24.19 -10.81
C THR A 32 3.70 -24.80 -9.44
N VAL A 33 3.07 -24.05 -8.53
CA VAL A 33 2.52 -24.61 -7.29
C VAL A 33 1.25 -25.37 -7.64
N GLU A 34 1.32 -26.70 -7.58
CA GLU A 34 0.15 -27.59 -7.70
C GLU A 34 -0.77 -27.40 -6.49
N VAL A 35 -1.89 -26.70 -6.72
CA VAL A 35 -3.00 -26.63 -5.75
C VAL A 35 -3.74 -27.96 -5.79
N THR A 36 -3.36 -28.87 -4.90
CA THR A 36 -4.14 -30.07 -4.62
C THR A 36 -5.45 -29.66 -3.95
N ARG A 37 -6.54 -29.68 -4.71
CA ARG A 37 -7.91 -29.63 -4.17
C ARG A 37 -8.18 -30.92 -3.40
N VAL A 38 -8.17 -30.84 -2.07
CA VAL A 38 -8.81 -31.86 -1.24
C VAL A 38 -10.29 -31.53 -1.19
N VAL A 39 -11.05 -32.20 -2.04
CA VAL A 39 -12.50 -32.36 -1.90
C VAL A 39 -12.72 -33.34 -0.75
N THR A 40 -13.29 -32.88 0.36
CA THR A 40 -13.76 -33.78 1.42
C THR A 40 -15.26 -33.95 1.28
N GLU A 41 -15.64 -35.11 0.76
CA GLU A 41 -17.00 -35.62 0.78
C GLU A 41 -17.47 -35.86 2.21
N THR A 42 -18.73 -35.52 2.42
CA THR A 42 -19.59 -35.92 3.53
C THR A 42 -19.53 -37.43 3.78
N GLN A 43 -19.25 -37.84 5.01
CA GLN A 43 -19.78 -39.10 5.54
C GLN A 43 -19.95 -39.04 7.05
N THR A 44 -21.10 -39.58 7.44
CA THR A 44 -21.78 -39.50 8.73
C THR A 44 -21.46 -40.72 9.58
N GLU A 45 -21.46 -40.49 10.90
CA GLU A 45 -21.72 -41.45 11.99
C GLU A 45 -20.59 -42.37 12.54
N THR A 46 -20.33 -42.11 13.83
CA THR A 46 -20.26 -43.10 14.91
C THR A 46 -18.93 -43.80 15.16
N VAL A 47 -18.06 -43.16 15.96
CA VAL A 47 -17.46 -43.81 17.14
C VAL A 47 -17.43 -42.78 18.28
N VAL A 48 -18.39 -42.95 19.18
CA VAL A 48 -18.50 -42.30 20.49
C VAL A 48 -17.49 -42.94 21.44
N GLU A 49 -17.02 -42.14 22.40
CA GLU A 49 -16.19 -42.52 23.54
C GLU A 49 -14.75 -42.96 23.22
N THR A 50 -13.82 -42.02 23.38
CA THR A 50 -12.75 -42.04 24.39
C THR A 50 -11.75 -40.94 24.01
N VAL A 51 -11.15 -40.28 25.00
CA VAL A 51 -10.21 -39.13 24.88
C VAL A 51 -10.90 -37.76 24.77
N THR A 52 -11.82 -37.50 25.70
CA THR A 52 -12.08 -36.15 26.21
C THR A 52 -11.57 -36.08 27.65
N GLU A 53 -10.28 -35.84 27.81
CA GLU A 53 -9.68 -35.20 28.98
C GLU A 53 -8.18 -35.08 28.70
N THR A 54 -7.59 -33.94 29.04
CA THR A 54 -6.18 -33.58 28.83
C THR A 54 -5.89 -32.88 27.50
N ILE A 55 -6.35 -31.63 27.37
CA ILE A 55 -5.54 -30.42 27.11
C ILE A 55 -6.49 -29.25 27.45
N VAL A 56 -6.61 -28.97 28.74
CA VAL A 56 -7.14 -27.71 29.26
C VAL A 56 -6.07 -27.17 30.18
N GLU A 57 -5.09 -26.47 29.61
CA GLU A 57 -4.45 -25.37 30.30
C GLU A 57 -3.69 -24.50 29.30
N THR A 58 -4.11 -23.24 29.23
CA THR A 58 -3.28 -22.10 28.82
C THR A 58 -3.14 -21.86 27.31
N VAL A 59 -4.25 -21.54 26.65
CA VAL A 59 -4.22 -20.60 25.52
C VAL A 59 -4.80 -19.29 26.04
N THR A 60 -3.90 -18.34 26.33
CA THR A 60 -4.24 -16.97 26.65
C THR A 60 -5.04 -16.37 25.50
N GLU A 61 -6.27 -15.99 25.82
CA GLU A 61 -7.24 -15.28 25.00
C GLU A 61 -6.62 -14.00 24.45
N THR A 62 -6.05 -14.08 23.25
CA THR A 62 -5.75 -12.88 22.47
C THR A 62 -7.04 -12.52 21.76
N VAL A 63 -7.69 -11.46 22.25
CA VAL A 63 -8.90 -10.88 21.67
C VAL A 63 -8.56 -10.43 20.24
N VAL A 64 -8.89 -11.27 19.27
CA VAL A 64 -8.90 -10.87 17.86
C VAL A 64 -10.11 -9.97 17.72
N GLU A 65 -9.87 -8.66 17.68
CA GLU A 65 -10.91 -7.68 17.42
C GLU A 65 -11.48 -7.96 16.01
N THR A 66 -12.66 -8.56 15.96
CA THR A 66 -13.36 -8.86 14.71
C THR A 66 -13.84 -7.53 14.13
N VAL A 67 -13.10 -7.00 13.16
CA VAL A 67 -13.53 -5.82 12.39
C VAL A 67 -14.75 -6.22 11.56
N GLU A 68 -15.93 -5.78 12.01
CA GLU A 68 -17.18 -5.98 11.27
C GLU A 68 -17.15 -5.16 9.98
N ILE A 69 -17.15 -5.85 8.84
CA ILE A 69 -17.13 -5.19 7.52
C ILE A 69 -18.55 -4.67 7.25
N VAL A 70 -18.76 -3.37 7.45
CA VAL A 70 -20.05 -2.74 7.15
C VAL A 70 -20.30 -2.81 5.64
N ALA A 71 -21.29 -3.60 5.22
CA ALA A 71 -21.72 -3.65 3.83
C ALA A 71 -22.48 -2.37 3.48
N LEU A 72 -21.85 -1.50 2.68
CA LEU A 72 -22.50 -0.31 2.14
C LEU A 72 -23.46 -0.69 1.00
N PRO A 73 -24.58 0.05 0.82
CA PRO A 73 -25.45 -0.17 -0.33
C PRO A 73 -24.69 0.10 -1.63
N ALA A 74 -25.07 -0.62 -2.70
CA ALA A 74 -24.55 -0.33 -4.03
C ALA A 74 -24.96 1.09 -4.46
N VAL A 75 -24.00 1.86 -4.97
CA VAL A 75 -24.22 3.20 -5.51
C VAL A 75 -24.38 3.09 -7.02
N ASP A 76 -25.38 3.77 -7.59
CA ASP A 76 -25.52 3.97 -9.03
C ASP A 76 -24.85 5.30 -9.41
N PRO A 77 -23.68 5.30 -10.08
CA PRO A 77 -22.94 6.53 -10.39
C PRO A 77 -23.72 7.51 -11.27
N LEU A 78 -24.63 7.02 -12.11
CA LEU A 78 -25.49 7.83 -12.98
C LEU A 78 -26.57 8.59 -12.19
N ALA A 79 -26.89 8.14 -10.98
CA ALA A 79 -27.93 8.72 -10.14
C ALA A 79 -27.42 9.82 -9.21
N VAL A 80 -26.10 10.06 -9.17
CA VAL A 80 -25.47 11.08 -8.30
C VAL A 80 -24.84 12.20 -9.11
N SER A 81 -24.76 13.40 -8.53
CA SER A 81 -24.31 14.62 -9.20
C SER A 81 -23.62 15.56 -8.22
N GLY A 82 -22.85 16.52 -8.75
CA GLY A 82 -22.08 17.48 -7.96
C GLY A 82 -20.58 17.19 -8.06
N ASP A 83 -19.78 17.99 -7.39
CA ASP A 83 -18.33 17.81 -7.34
C ASP A 83 -17.95 16.99 -6.11
N VAL A 84 -16.87 16.21 -6.22
CA VAL A 84 -16.27 15.47 -5.10
C VAL A 84 -14.85 15.97 -4.91
N VAL A 85 -14.57 16.53 -3.74
CA VAL A 85 -13.25 17.06 -3.40
C VAL A 85 -12.62 16.18 -2.32
N ALA A 86 -11.48 15.57 -2.64
CA ALA A 86 -10.69 14.79 -1.70
C ALA A 86 -9.28 15.37 -1.55
N ALA A 87 -8.70 15.27 -0.36
CA ALA A 87 -7.29 15.60 -0.16
C ALA A 87 -6.68 14.80 0.99
N GLY A 88 -5.39 14.46 0.88
CA GLY A 88 -4.69 13.80 1.97
C GLY A 88 -3.49 12.96 1.53
N SER A 89 -3.42 11.74 2.04
CA SER A 89 -2.26 10.86 1.97
C SER A 89 -1.71 10.66 0.56
N SER A 90 -0.39 10.83 0.41
CA SER A 90 0.33 10.50 -0.82
C SER A 90 0.43 9.00 -1.09
N THR A 91 0.33 8.14 -0.06
CA THR A 91 0.38 6.67 -0.25
C THR A 91 -0.98 6.11 -0.66
N VAL A 92 -2.08 6.77 -0.26
CA VAL A 92 -3.45 6.37 -0.65
C VAL A 92 -3.87 7.06 -1.96
N PHE A 93 -3.20 8.13 -2.35
CA PHE A 93 -3.51 8.91 -3.55
C PHE A 93 -3.64 8.04 -4.83
N PRO A 94 -2.71 7.14 -5.18
CA PRO A 94 -2.84 6.34 -6.40
C PRO A 94 -4.05 5.40 -6.39
N LEU A 95 -4.43 4.90 -5.21
CA LEU A 95 -5.64 4.11 -5.04
C LEU A 95 -6.89 4.97 -5.24
N ALA A 96 -6.91 6.16 -4.64
CA ALA A 96 -8.03 7.10 -4.74
C ALA A 96 -8.25 7.57 -6.19
N GLU A 97 -7.18 7.89 -6.92
CA GLU A 97 -7.25 8.23 -8.36
C GLU A 97 -7.86 7.08 -9.16
N ARG A 98 -7.39 5.85 -8.95
CA ARG A 98 -7.92 4.69 -9.66
C ARG A 98 -9.40 4.44 -9.37
N MET A 99 -9.86 4.72 -8.15
CA MET A 99 -11.28 4.61 -7.79
C MET A 99 -12.11 5.73 -8.41
N ALA A 100 -11.59 6.95 -8.48
CA ALA A 100 -12.26 8.06 -9.16
C ALA A 100 -12.44 7.79 -10.65
N GLU A 101 -11.40 7.30 -11.34
CA GLU A 101 -11.49 6.89 -12.74
C GLU A 101 -12.58 5.84 -12.96
N ARG A 102 -12.62 4.79 -12.12
CA ARG A 102 -13.66 3.75 -12.23
C ARG A 102 -15.06 4.33 -12.03
N PHE A 103 -15.23 5.20 -11.04
CA PHE A 103 -16.54 5.80 -10.76
C PHE A 103 -17.02 6.69 -11.91
N GLN A 104 -16.10 7.40 -12.57
CA GLN A 104 -16.38 8.16 -13.79
C GLN A 104 -16.70 7.25 -14.99
N ASP A 105 -15.92 6.18 -15.20
CA ASP A 105 -16.15 5.19 -16.26
C ASP A 105 -17.53 4.50 -16.12
N GLU A 106 -18.03 4.37 -14.89
CA GLU A 106 -19.35 3.80 -14.58
C GLU A 106 -20.51 4.82 -14.77
N GLY A 107 -20.21 6.07 -15.14
CA GLY A 107 -21.19 7.05 -15.60
C GLY A 107 -21.37 8.28 -14.72
N PHE A 108 -20.51 8.51 -13.73
CA PHE A 108 -20.53 9.76 -12.96
C PHE A 108 -20.08 10.96 -13.82
N ASP A 109 -20.93 11.97 -13.93
CA ASP A 109 -20.71 13.16 -14.78
C ASP A 109 -20.14 14.37 -14.01
N GLY A 110 -19.96 14.24 -12.68
CA GLY A 110 -19.41 15.29 -11.83
C GLY A 110 -17.88 15.37 -11.86
N ASN A 111 -17.33 16.46 -11.33
CA ASN A 111 -15.88 16.62 -11.24
C ASN A 111 -15.34 15.98 -9.94
N ILE A 112 -14.29 15.18 -10.06
CA ILE A 112 -13.58 14.61 -8.91
C ILE A 112 -12.18 15.20 -8.86
N THR A 113 -11.84 15.89 -7.77
CA THR A 113 -10.49 16.40 -7.51
C THR A 113 -9.89 15.69 -6.32
N ILE A 114 -8.65 15.23 -6.47
CA ILE A 114 -7.92 14.55 -5.41
C ILE A 114 -6.56 15.23 -5.28
N ASP A 115 -6.25 15.77 -4.11
CA ASP A 115 -4.97 16.43 -3.85
C ASP A 115 -4.07 15.58 -2.93
N SER A 116 -2.88 15.22 -3.43
CA SER A 116 -1.85 14.54 -2.64
C SER A 116 -1.02 15.54 -1.82
N ILE A 117 -1.38 15.73 -0.56
CA ILE A 117 -0.76 16.72 0.36
C ILE A 117 -0.29 16.13 1.70
N GLY A 118 -0.44 14.82 1.89
CA GLY A 118 -0.16 14.12 3.15
C GLY A 118 -1.36 14.10 4.11
N SER A 119 -1.46 13.05 4.93
CA SER A 119 -2.63 12.81 5.80
C SER A 119 -2.91 13.96 6.77
N GLY A 120 -1.88 14.57 7.36
CA GLY A 120 -2.04 15.71 8.29
C GLY A 120 -2.67 16.94 7.62
N ALA A 121 -2.13 17.36 6.48
CA ALA A 121 -2.68 18.49 5.72
C ALA A 121 -4.08 18.16 5.17
N GLY A 122 -4.34 16.89 4.80
CA GLY A 122 -5.68 16.41 4.45
C GLY A 122 -6.68 16.59 5.59
N PHE A 123 -6.34 16.17 6.82
CA PHE A 123 -7.18 16.42 7.99
C PHE A 123 -7.37 17.90 8.28
N GLU A 124 -6.37 18.76 8.08
CA GLU A 124 -6.53 20.21 8.22
C GLU A 124 -7.56 20.77 7.22
N ARG A 125 -7.48 20.39 5.94
CA ARG A 125 -8.47 20.82 4.93
C ARG A 125 -9.87 20.29 5.21
N PHE A 126 -9.97 19.08 5.73
CA PHE A 126 -11.24 18.41 6.00
C PHE A 126 -11.90 18.86 7.32
N CYS A 127 -11.14 18.96 8.40
CA CYS A 127 -11.63 19.23 9.75
C CYS A 127 -11.53 20.69 10.18
N VAL A 128 -10.62 21.49 9.59
CA VAL A 128 -10.44 22.90 9.98
C VAL A 128 -10.99 23.83 8.91
N ALA A 129 -10.57 23.66 7.65
CA ALA A 129 -11.07 24.49 6.56
C ALA A 129 -12.48 24.08 6.10
N GLY A 130 -12.81 22.78 6.19
CA GLY A 130 -14.11 22.24 5.77
C GLY A 130 -14.32 22.24 4.26
N GLU A 131 -13.25 22.26 3.47
CA GLU A 131 -13.31 22.46 2.00
C GLU A 131 -13.28 21.17 1.18
N THR A 132 -13.04 20.02 1.83
CA THR A 132 -13.02 18.70 1.19
C THR A 132 -14.15 17.81 1.70
N ASP A 133 -14.71 16.99 0.84
CA ASP A 133 -15.70 15.96 1.15
C ASP A 133 -15.08 14.71 1.76
N ILE A 134 -13.83 14.40 1.40
CA ILE A 134 -13.11 13.19 1.82
C ILE A 134 -11.69 13.55 2.25
N SER A 135 -11.24 13.00 3.39
CA SER A 135 -9.83 12.98 3.77
C SER A 135 -9.30 11.56 3.65
N ASN A 136 -8.55 11.27 2.58
CA ASN A 136 -7.88 9.98 2.45
C ASN A 136 -6.62 9.97 3.34
N ALA A 137 -6.45 8.94 4.16
CA ALA A 137 -5.40 8.91 5.17
C ALA A 137 -4.68 7.56 5.24
N SER A 138 -3.37 7.60 5.47
CA SER A 138 -2.51 6.43 5.72
C SER A 138 -2.34 6.09 7.21
N ARG A 139 -3.09 6.77 8.08
CA ARG A 139 -3.18 6.54 9.51
C ARG A 139 -4.57 6.89 10.00
N ALA A 140 -4.93 6.37 11.17
CA ALA A 140 -6.15 6.79 11.87
C ALA A 140 -6.14 8.30 12.15
N ILE A 141 -7.33 8.87 12.19
CA ILE A 141 -7.55 10.24 12.66
C ILE A 141 -7.20 10.34 14.15
N LYS A 142 -6.61 11.45 14.59
CA LYS A 142 -6.30 11.70 16.00
C LYS A 142 -7.50 12.33 16.71
N ASP A 143 -7.61 12.14 18.02
CA ASP A 143 -8.64 12.79 18.85
C ASP A 143 -8.68 14.32 18.65
N SER A 144 -7.52 14.97 18.61
CA SER A 144 -7.44 16.43 18.35
C SER A 144 -7.95 16.85 16.97
N GLU A 145 -7.84 15.97 15.98
CA GLU A 145 -8.37 16.20 14.62
C GLU A 145 -9.89 15.98 14.58
N VAL A 146 -10.39 14.97 15.32
CA VAL A 146 -11.83 14.77 15.54
C VAL A 146 -12.46 15.99 16.22
N GLU A 147 -11.84 16.50 17.29
CA GLU A 147 -12.28 17.73 17.97
C GLU A 147 -12.31 18.93 17.01
N SER A 148 -11.32 19.04 16.12
CA SER A 148 -11.29 20.09 15.09
C SER A 148 -12.47 19.97 14.13
N CYS A 149 -12.77 18.74 13.67
CA CYS A 149 -13.93 18.45 12.82
C CYS A 149 -15.24 18.85 13.53
N GLN A 150 -15.40 18.49 14.80
CA GLN A 150 -16.59 18.82 15.57
C GLN A 150 -16.74 20.34 15.80
N ALA A 151 -15.62 21.07 15.92
CA ALA A 151 -15.64 22.52 16.05
C ALA A 151 -16.23 23.23 14.82
N ILE A 152 -16.16 22.61 13.64
CA ILE A 152 -16.85 23.09 12.41
C ILE A 152 -18.22 22.42 12.19
N GLY A 153 -18.72 21.66 13.16
CA GLY A 153 -20.01 20.96 13.07
C GLY A 153 -19.99 19.69 12.24
N ARG A 154 -18.82 19.06 12.07
CA ARG A 154 -18.64 17.82 11.29
C ARG A 154 -18.37 16.65 12.24
N GLU A 155 -19.07 15.54 12.02
CA GLU A 155 -18.73 14.26 12.62
C GLU A 155 -18.02 13.39 11.57
N PRO A 156 -16.71 13.13 11.71
CA PRO A 156 -15.97 12.31 10.75
C PRO A 156 -16.43 10.85 10.83
N ILE A 157 -16.56 10.19 9.69
CA ILE A 157 -16.83 8.75 9.60
C ILE A 157 -15.62 8.09 8.95
N GLU A 158 -15.03 7.12 9.65
CA GLU A 158 -13.86 6.40 9.16
C GLU A 158 -14.26 5.15 8.35
N PHE A 159 -13.65 5.00 7.18
CA PHE A 159 -13.76 3.81 6.35
C PHE A 159 -12.38 3.22 6.10
N ARG A 160 -12.15 1.99 6.58
CA ARG A 160 -10.92 1.26 6.26
C ARG A 160 -11.01 0.70 4.85
N VAL A 161 -10.23 1.29 3.93
CA VAL A 161 -10.21 0.90 2.51
C VAL A 161 -9.12 -0.12 2.17
N GLY A 162 -8.17 -0.37 3.07
CA GLY A 162 -7.07 -1.28 2.83
C GLY A 162 -6.13 -1.45 4.01
N THR A 163 -5.13 -2.31 3.82
CA THR A 163 -3.97 -2.45 4.71
C THR A 163 -2.74 -2.29 3.84
N ASP A 164 -1.93 -1.30 4.16
CA ASP A 164 -0.65 -1.04 3.48
C ASP A 164 0.50 -1.68 4.27
N ALA A 165 1.57 -2.04 3.57
CA ALA A 165 2.77 -2.64 4.15
C ALA A 165 4.00 -1.80 3.81
N LEU A 166 4.81 -1.51 4.82
CA LEU A 166 6.13 -0.91 4.62
C LEU A 166 7.17 -2.01 4.42
N ALA A 167 7.91 -1.94 3.33
CA ALA A 167 9.03 -2.81 3.05
C ALA A 167 10.34 -2.10 3.37
N VAL A 168 11.19 -2.75 4.17
CA VAL A 168 12.57 -2.33 4.37
C VAL A 168 13.41 -2.99 3.28
N VAL A 169 14.02 -2.16 2.44
CA VAL A 169 14.85 -2.62 1.32
C VAL A 169 16.29 -2.20 1.53
N VAL A 170 17.21 -3.10 1.20
CA VAL A 170 18.66 -2.86 1.22
C VAL A 170 19.20 -2.73 -0.20
N SER A 171 20.36 -2.09 -0.36
CA SER A 171 21.05 -2.03 -1.65
C SER A 171 21.34 -3.44 -2.18
N ALA A 172 21.24 -3.64 -3.49
CA ALA A 172 21.66 -4.90 -4.12
C ALA A 172 23.18 -5.16 -3.96
N GLU A 173 23.96 -4.11 -3.69
CA GLU A 173 25.41 -4.19 -3.44
C GLU A 173 25.74 -4.42 -1.96
N ASN A 174 24.73 -4.50 -1.07
CA ASN A 174 24.95 -4.77 0.34
C ASN A 174 25.45 -6.20 0.54
N ASP A 175 26.63 -6.34 1.15
CA ASP A 175 27.31 -7.60 1.43
C ASP A 175 27.41 -7.92 2.92
N PHE A 176 27.01 -7.00 3.81
CA PHE A 176 27.17 -7.14 5.26
C PHE A 176 25.85 -7.40 6.00
N LEU A 177 24.75 -6.75 5.60
CA LEU A 177 23.47 -6.85 6.32
C LEU A 177 22.58 -7.95 5.72
N THR A 178 22.50 -9.12 6.36
CA THR A 178 21.71 -10.25 5.85
C THR A 178 20.34 -10.40 6.49
N ASP A 179 20.23 -10.03 7.77
CA ASP A 179 18.97 -10.04 8.53
C ASP A 179 19.09 -9.06 9.70
N VAL A 180 17.96 -8.57 10.20
CA VAL A 180 17.89 -7.70 11.37
C VAL A 180 16.71 -8.07 12.26
N THR A 181 16.96 -8.10 13.56
CA THR A 181 15.87 -8.16 14.54
C THR A 181 15.07 -6.87 14.55
N PHE A 182 13.87 -6.90 15.13
CA PHE A 182 13.04 -5.69 15.25
C PHE A 182 13.71 -4.59 16.10
N GLU A 183 14.50 -4.97 17.10
CA GLU A 183 15.28 -4.03 17.93
C GLU A 183 16.39 -3.35 17.12
N GLN A 184 17.14 -4.13 16.34
CA GLN A 184 18.15 -3.62 15.42
C GLN A 184 17.55 -2.70 14.35
N LEU A 185 16.38 -3.08 13.80
CA LEU A 185 15.65 -2.23 12.86
C LEU A 185 15.22 -0.90 13.50
N ALA A 186 14.72 -0.94 14.74
CA ALA A 186 14.39 0.27 15.48
C ALA A 186 15.63 1.14 15.71
N ALA A 187 16.78 0.55 16.04
CA ALA A 187 18.05 1.27 16.18
C ALA A 187 18.48 1.93 14.88
N ILE A 188 18.42 1.23 13.74
CA ILE A 188 18.73 1.76 12.39
C ILE A 188 17.98 3.07 12.10
N PHE A 189 16.69 3.11 12.41
CA PHE A 189 15.82 4.26 12.08
C PHE A 189 15.71 5.31 13.20
N SER A 190 16.51 5.20 14.27
CA SER A 190 16.45 6.14 15.39
C SER A 190 17.82 6.56 15.91
N THR A 191 18.53 5.66 16.58
CA THR A 191 19.70 6.00 17.41
C THR A 191 21.04 5.61 16.80
N ALA A 192 21.08 4.66 15.86
CA ALA A 192 22.32 4.23 15.22
C ALA A 192 22.92 5.36 14.38
N GLU A 193 24.23 5.58 14.52
CA GLU A 193 24.97 6.57 13.73
C GLU A 193 25.76 5.89 12.59
N THR A 194 26.13 4.62 12.81
CA THR A 194 26.90 3.80 11.88
C THR A 194 26.32 2.38 11.78
N TRP A 195 26.61 1.68 10.68
CA TRP A 195 26.21 0.27 10.53
C TRP A 195 26.88 -0.68 11.53
N ALA A 196 27.94 -0.25 12.20
CA ALA A 196 28.58 -1.04 13.25
C ALA A 196 27.84 -0.95 14.59
N ASP A 197 26.87 -0.03 14.73
CA ASP A 197 26.05 0.13 15.93
C ASP A 197 24.88 -0.88 15.99
N VAL A 198 24.69 -1.66 14.92
CA VAL A 198 23.52 -2.51 14.66
C VAL A 198 23.93 -3.97 14.57
#